data_AF-A0AA44NPU0-F1
#
_entry.id   AF-A0AA44NPU0-F1
#
_cell.length_a   1.000
_cell.length_b   1.000
_cell.length_c   1.000
_cell.angle_alpha   90.00
_cell.angle_beta   90.00
_cell.angle_gamma   90.00
#
_symmetry.space_group_name_H-M   'P 1'
#
loop_
_entity.id
_entity.type
_entity.pdbx_description
1 polymer ?
#
loop_
_entity_poly.entity_id
_entity_poly.type
_entity_poly.pdbx_seq_one_letter_code
_entity_poly.pdbx_strand_id
1 'polypeptide(L)'
;MDRHTPYRDGQLFAVPVAAATELFGGHIIAANAAGFAVPGSATAANTTLGICDGWVDNSAGSAGDASVLVRRGKAWFLANSTADAVTLAQIGKDCYVVDSQTVAKTSDTNARPIAGKVLGLENDGVWVLI
;
A
#
# COMPACT_ATOMS: atom_id res chain seq x y z
N MET A 1 -13.83 3.15 -37.58
CA MET A 1 -13.34 4.42 -37.00
C MET A 1 -12.37 4.02 -35.91
N ASP A 2 -11.10 4.37 -36.02
CA ASP A 2 -10.10 3.95 -35.04
C ASP A 2 -10.25 4.75 -33.73
N ARG A 3 -10.12 4.10 -32.58
CA ARG A 3 -10.34 4.74 -31.26
C ARG A 3 -9.00 4.94 -30.56
N HIS A 4 -8.52 6.18 -30.55
CA HIS A 4 -7.34 6.53 -29.76
C HIS A 4 -7.62 6.29 -28.26
N THR A 5 -6.94 5.30 -27.67
CA THR A 5 -7.06 4.97 -26.25
C THR A 5 -5.82 5.48 -25.53
N PRO A 6 -5.93 6.53 -24.68
CA PRO A 6 -4.78 7.06 -23.96
C PRO A 6 -4.28 6.04 -22.92
N TYR A 7 -2.97 5.97 -22.73
CA TYR A 7 -2.33 5.11 -21.74
C TYR A 7 -1.48 5.94 -20.76
N ARG A 8 -1.27 5.39 -19.56
CA ARG A 8 -0.29 5.86 -18.58
C ARG A 8 0.50 4.65 -18.09
N ASP A 9 1.75 4.86 -17.70
CA ASP A 9 2.64 3.81 -17.20
C ASP A 9 2.12 3.16 -15.89
N GLY A 10 1.28 3.89 -15.13
CA GLY A 10 0.62 3.37 -13.93
C GLY A 10 1.55 3.20 -12.72
N GLN A 11 2.85 3.40 -12.88
CA GLN A 11 3.83 3.26 -11.79
C GLN A 11 3.85 4.42 -10.82
N LEU A 12 3.42 5.62 -11.21
CA LEU A 12 3.34 6.79 -10.34
C LEU A 12 2.08 7.57 -10.68
N PHE A 13 1.20 7.75 -9.69
CA PHE A 13 -0.06 8.46 -9.89
C PHE A 13 -0.47 9.20 -8.62
N ALA A 14 -1.21 10.30 -8.80
CA ALA A 14 -1.74 11.09 -7.70
C ALA A 14 -3.06 10.48 -7.20
N VAL A 15 -3.24 10.45 -5.89
CA VAL A 15 -4.45 9.96 -5.22
C VAL A 15 -4.92 11.04 -4.24
N PRO A 16 -6.22 11.41 -4.25
CA PRO A 16 -6.74 12.38 -3.29
C PRO A 16 -6.68 11.81 -1.87
N VAL A 17 -6.19 12.61 -0.91
CA VAL A 17 -6.00 12.20 0.49
C VAL A 17 -7.32 12.33 1.25
N ALA A 18 -7.58 11.42 2.19
CA ALA A 18 -8.75 11.49 3.04
C ALA A 18 -8.72 12.74 3.94
N ALA A 19 -9.88 13.18 4.42
CA ALA A 19 -9.95 14.29 5.37
C ALA A 19 -9.15 13.96 6.65
N ALA A 20 -8.63 14.98 7.32
CA ALA A 20 -7.94 14.86 8.60
C ALA A 20 -6.83 13.78 8.62
N THR A 21 -6.10 13.63 7.51
CA THR A 21 -5.10 12.56 7.32
C THR A 21 -3.75 13.14 6.94
N GLU A 22 -2.70 12.62 7.57
CA GLU A 22 -1.31 12.92 7.24
C GLU A 22 -0.63 11.65 6.72
N LEU A 23 0.16 11.79 5.64
CA LEU A 23 0.85 10.69 4.97
C LEU A 23 2.34 10.97 4.90
N PHE A 24 3.14 9.97 5.22
CA PHE A 24 4.60 10.06 5.23
C PHE A 24 5.20 9.28 4.06
N GLY A 25 6.32 9.78 3.53
CA GLY A 25 7.05 9.09 2.45
C GLY A 25 7.58 7.73 2.92
N GLY A 26 7.59 6.75 2.02
CA GLY A 26 8.06 5.38 2.33
C GLY A 26 7.02 4.48 3.00
N HIS A 27 5.85 5.01 3.36
CA HIS A 27 4.76 4.21 3.93
C HIS A 27 3.84 3.62 2.86
N ILE A 28 3.25 2.47 3.18
CA ILE A 28 2.18 1.85 2.41
C ILE A 28 0.96 2.76 2.43
N ILE A 29 0.44 3.06 1.25
CA ILE A 29 -0.81 3.81 1.05
C ILE A 29 -1.88 2.87 0.55
N ALA A 30 -3.06 2.96 1.16
CA ALA A 30 -4.25 2.25 0.72
C ALA A 30 -5.36 3.25 0.34
N ALA A 31 -6.26 2.83 -0.56
CA ALA A 31 -7.54 3.49 -0.78
C ALA A 31 -8.54 2.97 0.26
N ASN A 32 -9.24 3.86 0.96
CA ASN A 32 -10.39 3.49 1.77
C ASN A 32 -11.62 3.18 0.90
N ALA A 33 -12.73 2.79 1.53
CA ALA A 33 -13.98 2.46 0.82
C ALA A 33 -14.55 3.62 -0.03
N ALA A 34 -14.17 4.88 0.26
CA ALA A 34 -14.56 6.06 -0.50
C ALA A 34 -13.55 6.43 -1.60
N GLY A 35 -12.46 5.67 -1.76
CA GLY A 35 -11.45 5.88 -2.79
C GLY A 35 -10.37 6.91 -2.43
N PHE A 36 -10.30 7.36 -1.17
CA PHE A 36 -9.27 8.31 -0.72
C PHE A 36 -8.05 7.60 -0.14
N ALA A 37 -6.88 8.21 -0.31
CA ALA A 37 -5.63 7.73 0.25
C ALA A 37 -5.62 7.83 1.78
N VAL A 38 -5.32 6.71 2.42
CA VAL A 38 -5.14 6.51 3.86
C VAL A 38 -3.86 5.71 4.10
N PRO A 39 -3.23 5.82 5.27
CA PRO A 39 -2.12 4.95 5.62
C PRO A 39 -2.56 3.47 5.61
N GLY A 40 -1.67 2.59 5.18
CA GLY A 40 -1.87 1.14 5.20
C GLY A 40 -2.19 0.66 6.62
N SER A 41 -3.23 -0.16 6.74
CA SER A 41 -3.66 -0.74 8.01
C SER A 41 -4.41 -2.04 7.78
N ALA A 42 -4.55 -2.84 8.84
CA ALA A 42 -5.38 -4.04 8.90
C ALA A 42 -6.89 -3.72 8.85
N THR A 43 -7.33 -3.07 7.77
CA THR A 43 -8.74 -2.74 7.51
C THR A 43 -9.18 -3.43 6.23
N ALA A 44 -10.14 -4.35 6.33
CA ALA A 44 -10.61 -5.19 5.23
C ALA A 44 -11.13 -4.38 4.01
N ALA A 45 -11.71 -3.21 4.27
CA ALA A 45 -12.25 -2.34 3.23
C ALA A 45 -11.17 -1.54 2.47
N ASN A 46 -9.92 -1.57 2.95
CA ASN A 46 -8.83 -0.83 2.33
C ASN A 46 -8.23 -1.63 1.18
N THR A 47 -7.78 -0.93 0.13
CA THR A 47 -7.08 -1.56 -1.00
C THR A 47 -5.71 -0.94 -1.14
N THR A 48 -4.65 -1.74 -1.04
CA THR A 48 -3.27 -1.27 -1.18
C THR A 48 -3.02 -0.71 -2.58
N LEU A 49 -2.53 0.53 -2.65
CA LEU A 49 -2.24 1.22 -3.91
C LEU A 49 -0.75 1.19 -4.26
N GLY A 50 0.12 1.24 -3.25
CA GLY A 50 1.56 1.37 -3.44
C GLY A 50 2.23 2.01 -2.24
N ILE A 51 3.43 2.56 -2.47
CA ILE A 51 4.21 3.30 -1.48
C ILE A 51 4.18 4.79 -1.77
N CYS A 52 4.11 5.59 -0.71
CA CYS A 52 4.12 7.04 -0.75
C CYS A 52 5.49 7.59 -1.22
N ASP A 53 5.50 8.46 -2.24
CA ASP A 53 6.73 9.06 -2.80
C ASP A 53 7.14 10.38 -2.07
N GLY A 54 6.34 10.88 -1.13
CA GLY A 54 6.64 12.10 -0.38
C GLY A 54 5.63 12.43 0.72
N TRP A 55 6.01 13.29 1.67
CA TRP A 55 5.13 13.72 2.75
C TRP A 55 4.00 14.61 2.24
N VAL A 56 2.78 14.36 2.72
CA VAL A 56 1.58 15.15 2.41
C VAL A 56 0.72 15.27 3.67
N ASP A 57 0.35 16.49 3.99
CA ASP A 57 -0.53 16.80 5.12
C ASP A 57 -1.91 17.28 4.64
N ASN A 58 -2.94 16.54 5.02
CA ASN A 58 -4.36 16.92 4.87
C ASN A 58 -5.09 16.89 6.23
N SER A 59 -4.35 17.06 7.33
CA SER A 59 -4.87 17.00 8.70
C SER A 59 -5.94 18.05 9.01
N ALA A 60 -5.87 19.21 8.37
CA ALA A 60 -6.84 20.30 8.50
C ALA A 60 -7.82 20.40 7.30
N GLY A 61 -7.69 19.54 6.29
CA GLY A 61 -8.44 19.60 5.05
C GLY A 61 -9.61 18.64 4.96
N SER A 62 -10.51 18.92 4.02
CA SER A 62 -11.55 18.01 3.57
C SER A 62 -10.98 16.91 2.67
N ALA A 63 -11.75 15.85 2.44
CA ALA A 63 -11.31 14.75 1.60
C ALA A 63 -11.08 15.23 0.15
N GLY A 64 -9.85 15.07 -0.34
CA GLY A 64 -9.44 15.49 -1.68
C GLY A 64 -8.83 16.89 -1.79
N ASP A 65 -8.69 17.63 -0.69
CA ASP A 65 -8.03 18.95 -0.71
C ASP A 65 -6.52 18.83 -1.00
N ALA A 66 -5.90 17.73 -0.61
CA ALA A 66 -4.53 17.37 -0.95
C ALA A 66 -4.48 16.08 -1.79
N SER A 67 -3.39 15.91 -2.54
CA SER A 67 -3.12 14.69 -3.30
C SER A 67 -1.71 14.18 -3.03
N VAL A 68 -1.59 12.86 -2.91
CA VAL A 68 -0.33 12.17 -2.67
C VAL A 68 0.11 11.38 -3.90
N LEU A 69 1.40 11.41 -4.19
CA LEU A 69 1.98 10.57 -5.25
C LEU A 69 2.26 9.18 -4.68
N VAL A 70 1.62 8.18 -5.28
CA VAL A 70 1.77 6.78 -4.91
C VAL A 70 2.52 6.05 -6.03
N ARG A 71 3.55 5.31 -5.64
CA ARG A 71 4.36 4.49 -6.53
C ARG A 71 3.97 3.02 -6.45
N ARG A 72 3.77 2.41 -7.62
CA ARG A 72 3.38 1.01 -7.81
C ARG A 72 4.35 0.28 -8.77
N GLY A 73 4.38 -1.05 -8.71
CA GLY A 73 5.06 -1.92 -9.67
C GLY A 73 6.54 -2.18 -9.35
N LYS A 74 6.96 -2.00 -8.10
CA LYS A 74 8.34 -2.21 -7.65
C LYS A 74 8.40 -3.17 -6.47
N ALA A 75 9.60 -3.64 -6.14
CA ALA A 75 9.82 -4.38 -4.90
C ALA A 75 10.17 -3.38 -3.79
N TRP A 76 9.44 -3.42 -2.68
CA TRP A 76 9.75 -2.64 -1.48
C TRP A 76 10.14 -3.55 -0.34
N PHE A 77 11.10 -3.08 0.45
CA PHE A 77 11.52 -3.76 1.65
C PHE A 77 10.66 -3.31 2.81
N LEU A 78 9.90 -4.24 3.39
CA LEU A 78 8.94 -3.99 4.46
C LEU A 78 9.26 -4.83 5.69
N ALA A 79 8.86 -4.34 6.86
CA ALA A 79 9.03 -5.06 8.10
C ALA A 79 8.19 -6.34 8.11
N ASN A 80 8.73 -7.39 8.71
CA ASN A 80 8.02 -8.65 8.87
C ASN A 80 7.29 -8.68 10.21
N SER A 81 6.03 -9.09 10.23
CA SER A 81 5.27 -9.25 11.47
C SER A 81 5.95 -10.27 12.40
N THR A 82 6.09 -9.95 13.68
CA THR A 82 6.58 -10.90 14.69
C THR A 82 5.52 -11.91 15.12
N ALA A 83 4.23 -11.56 15.02
CA ALA A 83 3.12 -12.42 15.39
C ALA A 83 2.70 -13.37 14.25
N ASP A 84 2.83 -12.92 13.00
CA ASP A 84 2.42 -13.68 11.81
C ASP A 84 3.42 -13.48 10.65
N ALA A 85 4.65 -13.94 10.91
CA ALA A 85 5.79 -13.74 10.01
C ALA A 85 5.60 -14.40 8.66
N VAL A 86 5.91 -13.65 7.60
CA VAL A 86 6.17 -14.17 6.26
C VAL A 86 7.44 -15.02 6.30
N THR A 87 7.36 -16.25 5.79
CA THR A 87 8.49 -17.18 5.70
C THR A 87 8.83 -17.48 4.24
N LEU A 88 9.92 -18.22 4.01
CA LEU A 88 10.36 -18.63 2.67
C LEU A 88 9.26 -19.33 1.86
N ALA A 89 8.31 -20.00 2.55
CA ALA A 89 7.18 -20.68 1.92
C ALA A 89 6.14 -19.73 1.30
N GLN A 90 6.26 -18.42 1.52
CA GLN A 90 5.39 -17.38 0.97
C GLN A 90 5.97 -16.72 -0.28
N ILE A 91 7.19 -17.02 -0.69
CA ILE A 91 7.74 -16.49 -1.95
C ILE A 91 6.79 -16.82 -3.11
N GLY A 92 6.41 -15.80 -3.88
CA GLY A 92 5.44 -15.86 -4.98
C GLY A 92 3.97 -15.80 -4.55
N LYS A 93 3.67 -15.82 -3.24
CA LYS A 93 2.30 -15.73 -2.69
C LYS A 93 2.00 -14.32 -2.19
N ASP A 94 0.71 -14.08 -1.98
CA ASP A 94 0.23 -12.81 -1.44
C ASP A 94 0.58 -12.70 0.05
N CYS A 95 1.00 -11.51 0.47
CA CYS A 95 1.14 -11.11 1.86
C CYS A 95 0.15 -9.98 2.18
N TYR A 96 -0.02 -9.70 3.46
CA TYR A 96 -1.10 -8.85 3.95
C TYR A 96 -0.58 -7.68 4.78
N VAL A 97 -1.26 -6.53 4.72
CA VAL A 97 -0.88 -5.32 5.44
C VAL A 97 -1.25 -5.46 6.92
N VAL A 98 -0.29 -5.28 7.81
CA VAL A 98 -0.54 -5.12 9.25
C VAL A 98 -0.69 -3.65 9.58
N ASP A 99 0.31 -2.87 9.18
CA ASP A 99 0.37 -1.42 9.33
C ASP A 99 1.08 -0.82 8.10
N SER A 100 1.38 0.47 8.14
CA SER A 100 1.91 1.21 7.01
C SER A 100 3.37 0.88 6.65
N GLN A 101 4.03 -0.01 7.38
CA GLN A 101 5.42 -0.46 7.16
C GLN A 101 5.62 -1.97 7.36
N THR A 102 4.63 -2.69 7.91
CA THR A 102 4.72 -4.10 8.30
C THR A 102 3.75 -4.98 7.51
N VAL A 103 4.23 -6.15 7.09
CA VAL A 103 3.44 -7.18 6.41
C VAL A 103 3.37 -8.49 7.19
N ALA A 104 2.31 -9.25 6.94
CA ALA A 104 2.06 -10.56 7.55
C ALA A 104 1.73 -11.62 6.51
N LYS A 105 1.84 -12.88 6.94
CA LYS A 105 1.59 -14.07 6.13
C LYS A 105 0.09 -14.32 5.88
N THR A 106 -0.78 -14.03 6.83
CA THR A 106 -2.22 -14.34 6.74
C THR A 106 -3.09 -13.09 6.75
N SER A 107 -4.30 -13.24 6.22
CA SER A 107 -5.31 -12.17 6.13
C SER A 107 -6.01 -11.88 7.45
N ASP A 108 -5.71 -12.61 8.53
CA ASP A 108 -6.43 -12.55 9.81
C ASP A 108 -7.95 -12.60 9.63
N THR A 109 -8.43 -13.70 9.02
CA THR A 109 -9.86 -13.89 8.69
C THR A 109 -10.43 -12.76 7.82
N ASN A 110 -9.64 -12.31 6.83
CA ASN A 110 -9.95 -11.21 5.91
C ASN A 110 -10.00 -9.81 6.56
N ALA A 111 -9.45 -9.63 7.76
CA ALA A 111 -9.28 -8.30 8.35
C ALA A 111 -8.18 -7.48 7.66
N ARG A 112 -7.15 -8.14 7.13
CA ARG A 112 -5.99 -7.49 6.51
C ARG A 112 -6.10 -7.48 4.98
N PRO A 113 -5.92 -6.31 4.34
CA PRO A 113 -5.88 -6.24 2.89
C PRO A 113 -4.57 -6.81 2.35
N ILE A 114 -4.57 -7.24 1.09
CA ILE A 114 -3.38 -7.74 0.42
C ILE A 114 -2.39 -6.58 0.26
N ALA A 115 -1.17 -6.73 0.77
CA ALA A 115 -0.09 -5.78 0.57
C ALA A 115 0.47 -5.92 -0.85
N GLY A 116 0.78 -7.15 -1.25
CA GLY A 116 1.38 -7.45 -2.55
C GLY A 116 1.88 -8.89 -2.59
N LYS A 117 2.79 -9.18 -3.53
CA LYS A 117 3.42 -10.50 -3.66
C LYS A 117 4.82 -10.53 -3.06
N VAL A 118 5.13 -11.56 -2.29
CA VAL A 118 6.46 -11.74 -1.71
C VAL A 118 7.45 -12.15 -2.80
N LEU A 119 8.52 -11.38 -2.97
CA LEU A 119 9.61 -11.67 -3.89
C LEU A 119 10.83 -12.29 -3.20
N GLY A 120 11.05 -11.95 -1.93
CA GLY A 120 12.22 -12.39 -1.18
C GLY A 120 12.06 -12.13 0.31
N LEU A 121 12.88 -12.81 1.10
CA LEU A 121 12.96 -12.66 2.54
C LEU A 121 14.42 -12.46 2.92
N GLU A 122 14.69 -11.45 3.73
CA GLU A 122 15.99 -11.20 4.33
C GLU A 122 15.84 -11.18 5.86
N ASN A 123 16.97 -11.09 6.57
CA ASN A 123 16.97 -11.15 8.04
C ASN A 123 16.13 -10.02 8.67
N ASP A 124 16.11 -8.86 8.02
CA ASP A 124 15.54 -7.63 8.57
C ASP A 124 14.16 -7.29 7.97
N GLY A 125 13.65 -8.09 7.03
CA GLY A 125 12.39 -7.76 6.33
C GLY A 125 12.07 -8.62 5.12
N VAL A 126 11.00 -8.21 4.42
CA VAL A 126 10.41 -8.92 3.29
C VAL A 126 10.42 -8.00 2.07
N TRP A 127 10.86 -8.52 0.93
CA TRP A 127 10.66 -7.85 -0.36
C TRP A 127 9.27 -8.14 -0.89
N VAL A 128 8.47 -7.10 -1.09
CA VAL A 128 7.09 -7.20 -1.55
C VAL A 128 6.89 -6.39 -2.82
N LEU A 129 6.37 -7.04 -3.86
CA LEU A 129 5.88 -6.40 -5.09
C LEU A 129 4.46 -5.88 -4.87
N ILE A 130 4.29 -4.57 -4.86
CA ILE A 130 3.00 -3.86 -4.71
C ILE A 130 2.55 -3.24 -6.03
#